data_AF-B5HIP4-F1
#
_entry.id   AF-B5HIP4-F1
#
_cell.length_a   1.000
_cell.length_b   1.000
_cell.length_c   1.000
_cell.angle_alpha   90.00
_cell.angle_beta   90.00
_cell.angle_gamma   90.00
#
_symmetry.space_group_name_H-M   'P 1'
#
loop_
_entity.id
_entity.type
_entity.pdbx_description
1 polymer ?
#
loop_
_entity_poly.entity_id
_entity_poly.type
_entity_poly.pdbx_seq_one_letter_code
_entity_poly.pdbx_strand_id
1 'polypeptide(L)'
;MSTAAQPALHAATIAMGLSAGLYFSFDVSVLPGLDRGDDHTYVAAMQNINEAIENGLFGLVFFGAFLATGIAGARLTRIGQRTAARWTWAALALYTAAVVLTMRINVPLNKRLAAGGLPEAAGELAALRDTFKKTWAPSNAARTLACTAALLCLGRALSTLRH
;
A
#
# COMPACT_ATOMS: atom_id res chain seq x y z
N MET A 1 -2.45 20.58 25.92
CA MET A 1 -2.06 19.65 24.83
C MET A 1 -2.80 20.07 23.58
N SER A 2 -2.12 20.47 22.49
CA SER A 2 -2.83 20.95 21.30
C SER A 2 -3.55 19.80 20.59
N THR A 3 -4.89 19.80 20.66
CA THR A 3 -5.82 18.87 19.99
C THR A 3 -5.67 18.89 18.47
N ALA A 4 -5.04 19.91 17.89
CA ALA A 4 -4.99 20.11 16.44
C ALA A 4 -4.19 19.05 15.67
N ALA A 5 -3.26 18.32 16.30
CA ALA A 5 -2.47 17.27 15.62
C ALA A 5 -3.16 15.89 15.66
N GLN A 6 -4.05 15.66 16.63
CA GLN A 6 -4.68 14.35 16.84
C GLN A 6 -5.57 13.91 15.67
N PRO A 7 -6.44 14.75 15.08
CA PRO A 7 -7.26 14.33 13.95
C PRO A 7 -6.42 13.83 12.76
N ALA A 8 -5.34 14.57 12.42
CA ALA A 8 -4.46 14.19 11.32
C ALA A 8 -3.71 12.87 11.62
N LEU A 9 -3.26 12.68 12.86
CA LEU A 9 -2.56 11.46 13.26
C LEU A 9 -3.49 10.23 13.27
N HIS A 10 -4.74 10.39 13.72
CA HIS A 10 -5.76 9.33 13.64
C HIS A 10 -6.13 9.00 12.19
N ALA A 11 -6.38 10.02 11.36
CA ALA A 11 -6.66 9.84 9.94
C ALA A 11 -5.50 9.13 9.22
N ALA A 12 -4.26 9.53 9.50
CA ALA A 12 -3.06 8.86 9.00
C ALA A 12 -3.01 7.39 9.42
N THR A 13 -3.28 7.09 10.69
CA THR A 13 -3.24 5.73 11.22
C THR A 13 -4.29 4.83 10.55
N ILE A 14 -5.52 5.33 10.40
CA ILE A 14 -6.60 4.59 9.74
C ILE A 14 -6.27 4.33 8.27
N ALA A 15 -5.86 5.36 7.53
CA ALA A 15 -5.54 5.21 6.11
C ALA A 15 -4.31 4.31 5.86
N MET A 16 -3.31 4.38 6.76
CA MET A 16 -2.16 3.47 6.75
C MET A 16 -2.59 2.02 7.03
N GLY A 17 -3.49 1.82 7.99
CA GLY A 17 -4.04 0.51 8.33
C GLY A 17 -4.82 -0.11 7.17
N LEU A 18 -5.66 0.68 6.49
CA LEU A 18 -6.36 0.24 5.27
C LEU A 18 -5.37 -0.13 4.16
N SER A 19 -4.33 0.67 3.95
CA SER A 19 -3.28 0.37 2.96
C SER A 19 -2.52 -0.91 3.31
N ALA A 20 -2.07 -1.07 4.56
CA ALA A 20 -1.36 -2.26 5.02
C ALA A 20 -2.22 -3.51 4.89
N GLY A 21 -3.48 -3.44 5.33
CA GLY A 21 -4.44 -4.55 5.25
C GLY A 21 -4.77 -4.96 3.81
N LEU A 22 -4.88 -3.99 2.90
CA LEU A 22 -5.05 -4.25 1.48
C LEU A 22 -3.89 -5.07 0.91
N TYR A 23 -2.64 -4.59 1.06
CA TYR A 23 -1.47 -5.30 0.53
C TYR A 23 -1.29 -6.66 1.18
N PHE A 24 -1.47 -6.75 2.50
CA PHE A 24 -1.39 -8.01 3.25
C PHE A 24 -2.40 -9.04 2.74
N SER A 25 -3.65 -8.61 2.47
CA SER A 25 -4.68 -9.51 1.92
C SER A 25 -4.25 -10.12 0.58
N PHE A 26 -3.55 -9.35 -0.26
CA PHE A 26 -3.00 -9.90 -1.50
C PHE A 26 -1.94 -10.98 -1.28
N ASP A 27 -1.05 -10.77 -0.31
CA ASP A 27 0.02 -11.71 -0.02
C ASP A 27 -0.50 -13.03 0.57
N VAL A 28 -1.52 -12.98 1.44
CA VAL A 28 -1.93 -14.15 2.23
C VAL A 28 -3.16 -14.88 1.72
N SER A 29 -4.03 -14.22 0.96
CA SER A 29 -5.28 -14.83 0.49
C SER A 29 -5.54 -14.66 -1.01
N VAL A 30 -5.43 -13.44 -1.56
CA VAL A 30 -5.80 -13.20 -2.97
C VAL A 30 -4.86 -13.92 -3.93
N LEU A 31 -3.54 -13.65 -3.88
CA LEU A 31 -2.61 -14.32 -4.78
C LEU A 31 -2.55 -15.83 -4.56
N PRO A 32 -2.47 -16.35 -3.32
CA PRO A 32 -2.52 -17.80 -3.09
C PRO A 32 -3.84 -18.44 -3.54
N GLY A 33 -4.96 -17.70 -3.48
CA GLY A 33 -6.26 -18.16 -3.95
C GLY A 33 -6.30 -18.27 -5.47
N LEU A 34 -5.90 -17.19 -6.16
CA LEU A 34 -5.74 -17.18 -7.62
C LEU A 34 -4.75 -18.24 -8.10
N ASP A 35 -3.73 -18.53 -7.29
CA ASP A 35 -2.71 -19.49 -7.65
C ASP A 35 -3.22 -20.93 -7.80
N ARG A 36 -4.33 -21.25 -7.15
CA ARG A 36 -5.00 -22.56 -7.21
C ARG A 36 -5.89 -22.71 -8.45
N GLY A 37 -6.15 -21.62 -9.18
CA GLY A 37 -6.87 -21.63 -10.45
C GLY A 37 -5.93 -21.82 -11.65
N ASP A 38 -6.53 -21.81 -12.85
CA ASP A 38 -5.79 -21.80 -14.11
C ASP A 38 -5.23 -20.40 -14.45
N ASP A 39 -4.32 -20.36 -15.44
CA ASP A 39 -3.62 -19.14 -15.83
C ASP A 39 -4.56 -18.08 -16.41
N HIS A 40 -5.60 -18.52 -17.12
CA HIS A 40 -6.64 -17.62 -17.63
C HIS A 40 -7.35 -16.89 -16.49
N THR A 41 -7.81 -17.63 -15.48
CA THR A 41 -8.47 -17.09 -14.30
C THR A 41 -7.55 -16.14 -13.55
N TYR A 42 -6.27 -16.49 -13.37
CA TYR A 42 -5.29 -15.62 -12.72
C TYR A 42 -5.14 -14.29 -13.47
N VAL A 43 -4.84 -14.34 -14.78
CA VAL A 43 -4.55 -13.15 -15.59
C VAL A 43 -5.79 -12.27 -15.69
N ALA A 44 -6.95 -12.84 -16.02
CA ALA A 44 -8.20 -12.11 -16.14
C ALA A 44 -8.60 -11.46 -14.81
N ALA A 45 -8.50 -12.18 -13.69
CA ALA A 45 -8.80 -11.62 -12.37
C ALA A 45 -7.85 -10.47 -12.01
N MET A 46 -6.54 -10.65 -12.20
CA MET A 46 -5.58 -9.59 -11.92
C MET A 46 -5.77 -8.35 -12.80
N GLN A 47 -6.11 -8.51 -14.09
CA GLN A 47 -6.46 -7.39 -14.96
C GLN A 47 -7.69 -6.62 -14.41
N ASN A 48 -8.78 -7.33 -14.12
CA ASN A 48 -10.01 -6.73 -13.60
C ASN A 48 -9.79 -6.05 -12.24
N ILE A 49 -9.03 -6.67 -11.33
CA ILE A 49 -8.68 -6.10 -10.02
C ILE A 49 -7.84 -4.83 -10.18
N ASN A 50 -6.87 -4.84 -11.09
CA ASN A 50 -5.99 -3.70 -11.35
C ASN A 50 -6.76 -2.53 -11.96
N GLU A 51 -7.80 -2.77 -12.75
CA GLU A 51 -8.70 -1.71 -13.22
C GLU A 51 -9.61 -1.21 -12.08
N ALA A 52 -10.22 -2.13 -11.33
CA ALA A 52 -11.16 -1.79 -10.27
C ALA A 52 -10.53 -0.98 -9.12
N ILE A 53 -9.24 -1.18 -8.82
CA ILE A 53 -8.52 -0.43 -7.78
C ILE A 53 -8.23 1.02 -8.18
N GLU A 54 -8.26 1.37 -9.48
CA GLU A 54 -8.08 2.74 -9.97
C GLU A 54 -9.35 3.58 -9.78
N ASN A 55 -9.85 3.64 -8.55
CA ASN A 55 -11.04 4.37 -8.16
C ASN A 55 -10.73 5.51 -7.16
N GLY A 56 -11.65 6.46 -7.06
CA GLY A 56 -11.48 7.65 -6.21
C GLY A 56 -11.33 7.34 -4.71
N LEU A 57 -11.94 6.26 -4.21
CA LEU A 57 -11.84 5.88 -2.79
C LEU A 57 -10.44 5.35 -2.46
N PHE A 58 -9.89 4.48 -3.31
CA PHE A 58 -8.50 4.03 -3.14
C PHE A 58 -7.53 5.20 -3.25
N GLY A 59 -7.71 6.08 -4.24
CA GLY A 59 -6.91 7.31 -4.37
C GLY A 59 -6.97 8.17 -3.12
N LEU A 60 -8.15 8.37 -2.54
CA LEU A 60 -8.34 9.11 -1.29
C LEU A 60 -7.59 8.47 -0.12
N VAL A 61 -7.67 7.15 0.05
CA VAL A 61 -6.96 6.44 1.13
C VAL A 61 -5.44 6.52 0.93
N PHE A 62 -4.97 6.28 -0.30
CA PHE A 62 -3.55 6.24 -0.63
C PHE A 62 -2.87 7.61 -0.49
N PHE A 63 -3.40 8.65 -1.15
CA PHE A 63 -2.87 10.00 -1.03
C PHE A 63 -3.20 10.63 0.34
N GLY A 64 -4.35 10.31 0.91
CA GLY A 64 -4.76 10.75 2.23
C GLY A 64 -3.83 10.26 3.33
N ALA A 65 -3.37 9.00 3.28
CA ALA A 65 -2.36 8.48 4.21
C ALA A 65 -1.07 9.30 4.15
N PHE A 66 -0.57 9.62 2.95
CA PHE A 66 0.64 10.42 2.77
C PHE A 66 0.48 11.84 3.33
N LEU A 67 -0.58 12.54 2.92
CA LEU A 67 -0.84 13.92 3.32
C LEU A 67 -1.12 14.03 4.83
N ALA A 68 -1.98 13.17 5.38
CA ALA A 68 -2.32 13.19 6.80
C ALA A 68 -1.08 12.90 7.67
N THR A 69 -0.22 11.97 7.26
CA THR A 69 1.03 11.67 7.97
C THR A 69 1.97 12.88 7.96
N GLY A 70 2.15 13.53 6.81
CA GLY A 70 2.99 14.74 6.70
C GLY A 70 2.45 15.91 7.52
N ILE A 71 1.14 16.16 7.49
CA ILE A 71 0.48 17.20 8.29
C ILE A 71 0.64 16.91 9.78
N ALA A 72 0.44 15.66 10.21
CA ALA A 72 0.62 15.25 11.60
C ALA A 72 2.08 15.46 12.05
N GLY A 73 3.06 15.00 11.27
CA GLY A 73 4.49 15.18 11.56
C GLY A 73 4.90 16.65 11.68
N ALA A 74 4.44 17.49 10.75
CA ALA A 74 4.70 18.92 10.76
C ALA A 74 4.08 19.60 12.00
N ARG A 75 2.82 19.29 12.33
CA ARG A 75 2.15 19.86 13.51
C ARG A 75 2.82 19.41 14.80
N LEU A 76 3.14 18.12 14.96
CA LEU A 76 3.82 17.58 16.13
C LEU A 76 5.21 18.22 16.33
N THR A 77 5.93 18.46 15.23
CA THR A 77 7.22 19.17 15.26
C THR A 77 7.05 20.60 15.78
N ARG A 78 6.06 21.35 15.25
CA ARG A 78 5.79 22.75 15.65
C ARG A 78 5.41 22.89 17.13
N ILE A 79 4.67 21.94 17.69
CA ILE A 79 4.24 21.98 19.09
C ILE A 79 5.26 21.35 20.06
N GLY A 80 6.46 21.01 19.58
CA GLY A 80 7.55 20.51 20.44
C GLY A 80 7.43 19.03 20.84
N GLN A 81 6.48 18.26 20.28
CA GLN A 81 6.30 16.84 20.60
C GLN A 81 7.33 15.97 19.84
N ARG A 82 8.61 16.12 20.20
CA ARG A 82 9.76 15.59 19.44
C ARG A 82 9.70 14.07 19.24
N THR A 83 9.33 13.31 20.27
CA THR A 83 9.28 11.84 20.18
C THR A 83 8.17 11.37 19.24
N ALA A 84 6.96 11.92 19.39
CA ALA A 84 5.83 11.61 18.51
C ALA A 84 6.15 12.01 17.06
N ALA A 85 6.71 13.20 16.85
CA ALA A 85 7.11 13.69 15.53
C ALA A 85 8.13 12.78 14.85
N ARG A 86 9.15 12.29 15.58
CA ARG A 86 10.16 11.35 15.04
C ARG A 86 9.52 10.08 14.51
N TRP A 87 8.60 9.48 15.28
CA TRP A 87 7.87 8.29 14.83
C TRP A 87 6.95 8.57 13.64
N THR A 88 6.26 9.71 13.62
CA THR A 88 5.43 10.09 12.46
C THR A 88 6.25 10.32 11.19
N TRP A 89 7.43 10.94 11.29
CA TRP A 89 8.32 11.10 10.12
C TRP A 89 8.93 9.78 9.65
N ALA A 90 9.27 8.87 10.57
CA ALA A 90 9.67 7.51 10.22
C ALA A 90 8.55 6.78 9.46
N ALA A 91 7.31 6.91 9.92
CA ALA A 91 6.14 6.36 9.22
C ALA A 91 6.01 6.94 7.79
N LEU A 92 6.18 8.25 7.63
CA LEU A 92 6.12 8.88 6.31
C LEU A 92 7.22 8.35 5.38
N ALA A 93 8.46 8.21 5.87
CA ALA A 93 9.57 7.69 5.08
C ALA A 93 9.30 6.25 4.61
N LEU A 94 8.82 5.39 5.51
CA LEU A 94 8.43 4.01 5.19
C LEU A 94 7.28 3.96 4.18
N TYR A 95 6.25 4.79 4.36
CA TYR A 95 5.14 4.84 3.41
C TYR A 95 5.58 5.40 2.05
N THR A 96 6.51 6.36 2.04
CA THR A 96 7.10 6.87 0.80
C THR A 96 7.79 5.75 0.02
N ALA A 97 8.49 4.83 0.68
CA ALA A 97 9.05 3.65 0.02
C ALA A 97 7.95 2.77 -0.62
N ALA A 98 6.84 2.53 0.09
CA ALA A 98 5.69 1.81 -0.47
C ALA A 98 5.07 2.54 -1.67
N VAL A 99 4.95 3.87 -1.62
CA VAL A 99 4.47 4.70 -2.74
C VAL A 99 5.40 4.59 -3.94
N VAL A 100 6.72 4.63 -3.74
CA VAL A 100 7.70 4.46 -4.82
C VAL A 100 7.58 3.09 -5.45
N LEU A 101 7.46 2.01 -4.67
CA LEU A 101 7.23 0.66 -5.19
C LEU A 101 5.94 0.59 -6.02
N THR A 102 4.84 1.17 -5.51
CA THR A 102 3.57 1.23 -6.23
C THR A 102 3.73 1.95 -7.57
N MET A 103 4.30 3.16 -7.59
CA MET A 103 4.35 3.99 -8.79
C MET A 103 5.39 3.54 -9.81
N ARG A 104 6.52 2.97 -9.36
CA ARG A 104 7.65 2.60 -10.23
C ARG A 104 7.65 1.15 -10.65
N ILE A 105 7.01 0.26 -9.89
CA ILE A 105 7.01 -1.18 -10.16
C ILE A 105 5.60 -1.67 -10.42
N ASN A 106 4.71 -1.58 -9.43
CA ASN A 106 3.41 -2.25 -9.54
C ASN A 106 2.48 -1.61 -10.58
N VAL A 107 2.35 -0.27 -10.61
CA VAL A 107 1.50 0.41 -11.61
C VAL A 107 1.98 0.14 -13.05
N PRO A 108 3.28 0.28 -13.38
CA PRO A 108 3.76 -0.09 -14.71
C PRO A 108 3.53 -1.57 -15.06
N LEU A 109 3.74 -2.49 -14.11
CA LEU A 109 3.48 -3.92 -14.34
C LEU A 109 1.99 -4.21 -14.56
N ASN A 110 1.11 -3.57 -13.79
CA ASN A 110 -0.33 -3.69 -13.94
C ASN A 110 -0.79 -3.23 -15.34
N LYS A 111 -0.26 -2.09 -15.80
CA LYS A 111 -0.56 -1.57 -17.15
C LYS A 111 -0.04 -2.48 -18.25
N ARG A 112 1.16 -3.06 -18.09
CA ARG A 112 1.70 -4.06 -19.02
C ARG A 112 0.87 -5.33 -19.06
N LEU A 113 0.40 -5.81 -17.90
CA LEU A 113 -0.50 -6.97 -17.83
C LEU A 113 -1.82 -6.69 -18.56
N ALA A 114 -2.42 -5.51 -18.35
CA ALA A 114 -3.64 -5.10 -19.06
C ALA A 114 -3.44 -5.01 -20.58
N ALA A 115 -2.31 -4.45 -21.03
CA ALA A 115 -2.00 -4.33 -22.46
C ALA A 115 -1.72 -5.68 -23.15
N GLY A 116 -1.36 -6.71 -22.38
CA GLY A 116 -1.09 -8.06 -22.91
C GLY A 116 -2.34 -8.84 -23.33
N GLY A 117 -3.55 -8.40 -22.94
CA GLY A 117 -4.80 -9.08 -23.25
C GLY A 117 -4.92 -10.47 -22.61
N LEU A 118 -5.76 -11.32 -23.19
CA LEU A 118 -5.94 -12.73 -22.81
C LEU A 118 -5.64 -13.63 -24.02
N PRO A 119 -4.39 -14.08 -24.19
CA PRO A 119 -4.04 -15.00 -25.27
C PRO A 119 -4.83 -16.30 -25.22
N GLU A 120 -5.18 -16.87 -26.37
CA GLU A 120 -5.87 -18.18 -26.46
C GLU A 120 -4.92 -19.35 -26.20
N ALA A 121 -3.63 -19.18 -26.51
CA ALA A 121 -2.63 -20.22 -26.31
C ALA A 121 -2.26 -20.36 -24.82
N ALA A 122 -2.54 -21.54 -24.25
CA ALA A 122 -2.27 -21.81 -22.84
C ALA A 122 -0.81 -21.54 -22.42
N GLY A 123 0.17 -21.85 -23.27
CA GLY A 123 1.58 -21.58 -22.99
C GLY A 123 1.93 -20.09 -22.88
N GLU A 124 1.24 -19.23 -23.63
CA GLU A 124 1.45 -17.78 -23.58
C GLU A 124 0.86 -17.17 -22.30
N LEU A 125 -0.32 -17.65 -21.88
CA LEU A 125 -0.93 -17.26 -20.60
C LEU A 125 -0.05 -17.64 -19.40
N ALA A 126 0.49 -18.86 -19.39
CA ALA A 126 1.42 -19.31 -18.36
C ALA A 126 2.65 -18.41 -18.26
N ALA A 127 3.29 -18.11 -19.40
CA ALA A 127 4.46 -17.23 -19.45
C ALA A 127 4.15 -15.79 -19.01
N LEU A 128 2.97 -15.27 -19.37
CA LEU A 128 2.51 -13.95 -18.95
C LEU A 128 2.29 -13.88 -17.43
N ARG A 129 1.59 -14.88 -16.86
CA ARG A 129 1.39 -15.03 -15.42
C ARG A 129 2.73 -15.07 -14.68
N ASP A 130 3.64 -15.94 -15.10
CA ASP A 130 4.92 -16.12 -14.42
C ASP A 130 5.77 -14.85 -14.45
N THR A 131 5.85 -14.20 -15.61
CA THR A 131 6.62 -12.95 -15.76
C THR A 131 6.06 -11.84 -14.88
N PHE A 132 4.74 -11.70 -14.83
CA PHE A 132 4.07 -10.72 -13.98
C PHE A 132 4.30 -11.04 -12.51
N LYS A 133 3.96 -12.26 -12.08
CA LYS A 133 4.01 -12.69 -10.67
C LYS A 133 5.42 -12.60 -10.09
N LYS A 134 6.44 -12.98 -10.85
CA LYS A 134 7.85 -12.97 -10.44
C LYS A 134 8.32 -11.62 -9.90
N THR A 135 7.75 -10.52 -10.39
CA THR A 135 8.10 -9.16 -9.92
C THR A 135 6.99 -8.58 -9.04
N TRP A 136 5.73 -8.80 -9.38
CA TRP A 136 4.61 -8.18 -8.68
C TRP A 136 4.48 -8.67 -7.24
N ALA A 137 4.57 -9.99 -7.00
CA ALA A 137 4.41 -10.58 -5.67
C ALA A 137 5.46 -10.09 -4.65
N PRO A 138 6.79 -10.15 -4.91
CA PRO A 138 7.77 -9.64 -3.96
C PRO A 138 7.66 -8.12 -3.76
N SER A 139 7.29 -7.36 -4.80
CA SER A 139 7.03 -5.91 -4.65
C SER A 139 5.82 -5.66 -3.75
N ASN A 140 4.76 -6.46 -3.85
CA ASN A 140 3.60 -6.38 -2.96
C ASN A 140 3.97 -6.69 -1.50
N ALA A 141 4.72 -7.78 -1.26
CA ALA A 141 5.21 -8.12 0.06
C ALA A 141 6.05 -7.00 0.69
N ALA A 142 6.91 -6.34 -0.10
CA ALA A 142 7.67 -5.18 0.36
C ALA A 142 6.77 -3.99 0.74
N ARG A 143 5.69 -3.73 -0.02
CA ARG A 143 4.68 -2.72 0.34
C ARG A 143 3.93 -3.09 1.62
N THR A 144 3.60 -4.36 1.82
CA THR A 144 2.99 -4.87 3.06
C THR A 144 3.88 -4.60 4.26
N LEU A 145 5.16 -4.95 4.17
CA LEU A 145 6.13 -4.74 5.26
C LEU A 145 6.32 -3.25 5.56
N ALA A 146 6.49 -2.42 4.52
CA ALA A 146 6.68 -0.98 4.67
C ALA A 146 5.44 -0.31 5.30
N CYS A 147 4.24 -0.62 4.82
CA CYS A 147 3.00 -0.06 5.38
C CYS A 147 2.72 -0.56 6.80
N THR A 148 3.00 -1.83 7.10
CA THR A 148 2.84 -2.39 8.45
C THR A 148 3.82 -1.73 9.43
N ALA A 149 5.09 -1.57 9.04
CA ALA A 149 6.06 -0.85 9.85
C ALA A 149 5.67 0.63 10.05
N ALA A 150 5.19 1.30 9.00
CA ALA A 150 4.68 2.66 9.10
C ALA A 150 3.49 2.76 10.07
N LEU A 151 2.57 1.79 10.02
CA LEU A 151 1.44 1.71 10.95
C LEU A 151 1.91 1.54 12.40
N LEU A 152 2.90 0.68 12.66
CA LEU A 152 3.50 0.52 13.98
C LEU A 152 4.14 1.83 14.48
N CYS A 153 4.83 2.56 13.61
CA CYS A 153 5.37 3.89 13.93
C CYS A 153 4.26 4.88 14.29
N LEU A 154 3.15 4.92 13.55
CA LEU A 154 2.01 5.78 13.87
C LEU A 154 1.33 5.39 15.19
N GLY A 155 1.18 4.09 15.46
CA GLY A 155 0.70 3.57 16.74
C GLY A 155 1.62 3.98 17.90
N ARG A 156 2.94 3.97 17.68
CA ARG A 156 3.91 4.43 18.67
C ARG A 156 3.83 5.94 18.89
N ALA A 157 3.65 6.73 17.84
CA ALA A 157 3.42 8.17 17.97
C ALA A 157 2.17 8.46 18.81
N LEU A 158 1.06 7.75 18.56
CA LEU A 158 -0.17 7.87 19.34
C LEU A 158 0.04 7.53 20.83
N SER A 159 0.78 6.47 21.14
CA SER A 159 1.02 6.08 22.54
C SER A 159 1.93 7.07 23.28
N THR A 160 2.85 7.74 22.59
CA THR A 160 3.70 8.78 23.21
C THR A 160 2.96 10.08 23.55
N LEU A 161 1.75 10.29 23.04
CA LEU A 161 0.93 11.47 23.35
C LEU A 161 0.00 11.29 24.56
N ARG A 162 -0.07 10.08 25.12
CA ARG A 162 -0.95 9.71 26.25
C ARG A 162 -0.29 9.88 27.63
N HIS A 163 0.95 10.36 27.68
CA HIS A 163 1.72 10.66 28.87
C HIS A 163 2.19 12.12 28.81
#